data_AF-A0AAV2SDP8-F1
#
_entry.id   AF-A0AAV2SDP8-F1
#
_cell.length_a   1.000
_cell.length_b   1.000
_cell.length_c   1.000
_cell.angle_alpha   90.00
_cell.angle_beta   90.00
_cell.angle_gamma   90.00
#
_symmetry.space_group_name_H-M   'P 1'
#
loop_
_entity.id
_entity.type
_entity.pdbx_description
1 polymer ?
#
loop_
_entity_poly.entity_id
_entity_poly.type
_entity_poly.pdbx_seq_one_letter_code
_entity_poly.pdbx_strand_id
1 'polypeptide(L)'
;MVALDLGGGSTQITFVPAEEDTLKSTPQEYLTSISLLHKNLNLYTHSYLGLGLMAARKDILLHHRDENGVIHSPCINPIIHTKWEYAGDVYDVNGPTEVKYQEVRGQAGRLNEKRPIADHEQCLRTCIEVIKDQVHSPPELKTRDVIAFSYFFDRATERGLIDPYDGGILTVQEFLQASTQTCNIPNAEQPFACLDLTFISAFLTHGYGLKGTNTIKLYKRIDGYELSWGLGLAFHIINNGI
;
A
#
# COMPACT_ATOMS: atom_id res chain seq x y z
N MET A 1 14.19 -1.11 13.48
CA MET A 1 13.89 -1.21 12.04
C MET A 1 12.70 -2.14 11.88
N VAL A 2 11.79 -1.79 10.99
CA VAL A 2 10.55 -2.52 10.68
C VAL A 2 10.59 -2.89 9.20
N ALA A 3 10.28 -4.14 8.90
CA ALA A 3 10.14 -4.63 7.53
C ALA A 3 8.64 -4.69 7.18
N LEU A 4 8.26 -4.06 6.08
CA LEU A 4 6.91 -4.09 5.51
C LEU A 4 6.95 -4.73 4.11
N ASP A 5 6.15 -5.76 3.91
CA ASP A 5 5.99 -6.43 2.62
C ASP A 5 4.55 -6.25 2.14
N LEU A 6 4.34 -5.73 0.94
CA LEU A 6 3.02 -5.65 0.32
C LEU A 6 2.96 -6.63 -0.85
N GLY A 7 2.39 -7.80 -0.61
CA GLY A 7 2.09 -8.79 -1.62
C GLY A 7 0.75 -8.54 -2.31
N GLY A 8 0.35 -9.47 -3.18
CA GLY A 8 -0.94 -9.41 -3.88
C GLY A 8 -2.13 -9.75 -2.99
N GLY A 9 -2.01 -10.81 -2.18
CA GLY A 9 -3.10 -11.31 -1.34
C GLY A 9 -3.04 -10.89 0.14
N SER A 10 -1.85 -10.53 0.63
CA SER A 10 -1.62 -10.13 2.02
C SER A 10 -0.51 -9.09 2.11
N THR A 11 -0.40 -8.47 3.28
CA THR A 11 0.71 -7.60 3.65
C THR A 11 1.28 -8.02 5.01
N GLN A 12 2.60 -7.96 5.14
CA GLN A 12 3.33 -8.42 6.31
C GLN A 12 4.06 -7.27 6.97
N ILE A 13 4.13 -7.35 8.29
CA ILE A 13 4.94 -6.46 9.13
C ILE A 13 5.76 -7.33 10.08
N THR A 14 7.05 -7.07 10.14
CA THR A 14 7.96 -7.77 11.05
C THR A 14 8.97 -6.81 11.68
N PHE A 15 9.14 -6.87 13.00
CA PHE A 15 10.19 -6.17 13.72
C PHE A 15 10.49 -6.82 15.06
N VAL A 16 11.64 -6.48 15.65
CA VAL A 16 11.93 -6.79 17.07
C VAL A 16 11.38 -5.63 17.90
N PRO A 17 10.35 -5.85 18.75
CA PRO A 17 9.85 -4.84 19.69
C PRO A 17 10.92 -4.49 20.71
N ALA A 18 11.06 -3.20 21.01
CA ALA A 18 11.97 -2.70 22.02
C ALA A 18 11.22 -2.13 23.24
N GLU A 19 9.96 -1.73 23.08
CA GLU A 19 9.17 -1.13 24.15
C GLU A 19 8.39 -2.19 24.93
N GLU A 20 8.45 -2.15 26.28
CA GLU A 20 7.68 -3.07 27.13
C GLU A 20 6.17 -2.98 26.88
N ASP A 21 5.67 -1.78 26.62
CA ASP A 21 4.25 -1.55 26.36
C ASP A 21 3.81 -2.23 25.06
N THR A 22 4.66 -2.23 24.03
CA THR A 22 4.43 -3.01 22.80
C THR A 22 4.32 -4.50 23.12
N LEU A 23 5.25 -5.04 23.92
CA LEU A 23 5.24 -6.46 24.28
C LEU A 23 4.00 -6.86 25.07
N LYS A 24 3.52 -5.99 25.97
CA LYS A 24 2.33 -6.26 26.81
C LYS A 24 1.01 -6.09 26.06
N SER A 25 0.93 -5.15 25.12
CA SER A 25 -0.30 -4.84 24.38
C SER A 25 -0.48 -5.64 23.09
N THR A 26 0.58 -6.23 22.57
CA THR A 26 0.54 -7.03 21.34
C THR A 26 -0.17 -8.37 21.58
N PRO A 27 -1.07 -8.81 20.66
CA PRO A 27 -1.64 -10.15 20.70
C PRO A 27 -0.55 -11.23 20.70
N GLN A 28 -0.69 -12.26 21.55
CA GLN A 28 0.35 -13.26 21.75
C GLN A 28 0.69 -14.02 20.46
N GLU A 29 -0.31 -14.21 19.59
CA GLU A 29 -0.18 -14.84 18.27
C GLU A 29 0.70 -14.04 17.28
N TYR A 30 0.98 -12.76 17.56
CA TYR A 30 1.86 -11.92 16.73
C TYR A 30 3.30 -11.94 17.25
N LEU A 31 3.53 -12.50 18.44
CA LEU A 31 4.85 -12.62 19.03
C LEU A 31 5.42 -14.02 18.79
N THR A 32 6.56 -14.08 18.11
CA THR A 32 7.28 -15.34 17.86
C THR A 32 8.74 -15.23 18.28
N SER A 33 9.29 -16.28 18.88
CA SER A 33 10.71 -16.34 19.24
C SER A 33 11.46 -17.18 18.22
N ILE A 34 12.51 -16.62 17.63
CA ILE A 34 13.42 -17.35 16.74
C ILE A 34 14.84 -17.37 17.30
N SER A 35 15.61 -18.39 16.94
CA SER A 35 17.07 -18.39 17.15
C SER A 35 17.77 -18.17 15.81
N LEU A 36 18.57 -17.11 15.73
CA LEU A 36 19.34 -16.74 14.54
C LEU A 36 20.75 -16.36 14.96
N LEU A 37 21.77 -17.03 14.39
CA LEU A 37 23.19 -16.79 14.71
C LEU A 37 23.47 -16.82 16.23
N HIS A 38 22.90 -17.82 16.91
CA HIS A 38 22.97 -18.00 18.38
C HIS A 38 22.40 -16.85 19.21
N LYS A 39 21.59 -15.97 18.62
CA LYS A 39 20.80 -14.96 19.32
C LYS A 39 19.33 -15.33 19.29
N ASN A 40 18.70 -15.29 20.45
CA ASN A 40 17.26 -15.44 20.55
C ASN A 40 16.61 -14.06 20.33
N LEU A 41 15.72 -13.99 19.35
CA LEU A 41 15.01 -12.78 18.97
C LEU A 41 13.52 -12.99 19.20
N ASN A 42 12.90 -12.07 19.92
CA ASN A 42 11.45 -11.98 20.02
C ASN A 42 10.96 -11.03 18.94
N LEU A 43 10.25 -11.57 17.96
CA LEU A 43 9.73 -10.85 16.81
C LEU A 43 8.25 -10.58 17.01
N TYR A 44 7.85 -9.34 16.75
CA TYR A 44 6.52 -9.04 16.27
C TYR A 44 6.49 -9.42 14.79
N THR A 45 5.57 -10.30 14.41
CA THR A 45 5.33 -10.62 13.01
C THR A 45 3.87 -10.93 12.78
N HIS A 46 3.28 -10.33 11.76
CA HIS A 46 1.92 -10.65 11.36
C HIS A 46 1.71 -10.47 9.86
N SER A 47 0.78 -11.26 9.31
CA SER A 47 0.37 -11.22 7.92
C SER A 47 -1.13 -10.93 7.86
N TYR A 48 -1.50 -9.76 7.36
CA TYR A 48 -2.88 -9.35 7.16
C TYR A 48 -3.39 -9.90 5.82
N LEU A 49 -4.01 -11.07 5.84
CA LEU A 49 -4.66 -11.67 4.68
C LEU A 49 -5.86 -10.84 4.24
N GLY A 50 -6.04 -10.63 2.93
CA GLY A 50 -7.07 -9.76 2.38
C GLY A 50 -6.60 -8.32 2.18
N LEU A 51 -5.53 -7.91 2.88
CA LEU A 51 -4.97 -6.55 2.79
C LEU A 51 -3.71 -6.45 1.91
N GLY A 52 -3.46 -7.48 1.08
CA GLY A 52 -2.53 -7.33 -0.04
C GLY A 52 -3.12 -6.45 -1.14
N LEU A 53 -2.29 -5.89 -2.02
CA LEU A 53 -2.72 -4.85 -2.94
C LEU A 53 -3.88 -5.27 -3.86
N MET A 54 -3.83 -6.50 -4.41
CA MET A 54 -4.86 -6.99 -5.31
C MET A 54 -6.13 -7.43 -4.56
N ALA A 55 -5.96 -8.05 -3.39
CA ALA A 55 -7.09 -8.43 -2.54
C ALA A 55 -7.84 -7.21 -2.01
N ALA A 56 -7.14 -6.22 -1.47
CA ALA A 56 -7.73 -4.96 -1.02
C ALA A 56 -8.36 -4.19 -2.18
N ARG A 57 -7.74 -4.19 -3.38
CA ARG A 57 -8.36 -3.58 -4.57
C ARG A 57 -9.73 -4.19 -4.84
N LYS A 58 -9.86 -5.52 -4.84
CA LYS A 58 -11.15 -6.19 -5.01
C LYS A 58 -12.14 -5.70 -3.97
N ASP A 59 -11.77 -5.71 -2.70
CA ASP A 59 -12.67 -5.34 -1.61
C ASP A 59 -13.10 -3.87 -1.71
N ILE A 60 -12.18 -2.94 -1.99
CA ILE A 60 -12.48 -1.51 -2.23
C ILE A 60 -13.43 -1.33 -3.40
N LEU A 61 -13.21 -2.03 -4.53
CA LEU A 61 -14.06 -1.93 -5.71
C LEU A 61 -15.48 -2.45 -5.43
N LEU A 62 -15.60 -3.55 -4.69
CA LEU A 62 -16.89 -4.17 -4.36
C LEU A 62 -17.79 -3.28 -3.48
N HIS A 63 -17.24 -2.31 -2.75
CA HIS A 63 -18.04 -1.32 -2.01
C HIS A 63 -18.87 -0.41 -2.95
N HIS A 64 -18.52 -0.35 -4.23
CA HIS A 64 -19.16 0.51 -5.22
C HIS A 64 -19.83 -0.29 -6.35
N ARG A 65 -20.20 -1.54 -6.07
CA ARG A 65 -20.92 -2.41 -7.00
C ARG A 65 -22.41 -2.10 -6.97
N ASP A 66 -23.00 -1.89 -8.14
CA ASP A 66 -24.43 -1.66 -8.30
C ASP A 66 -25.24 -2.98 -8.31
N GLU A 67 -26.56 -2.86 -8.41
CA GLU A 67 -27.49 -4.00 -8.45
C GLU A 67 -27.33 -4.87 -9.72
N ASN A 68 -26.81 -4.29 -10.81
CA ASN A 68 -26.54 -4.99 -12.07
C ASN A 68 -25.17 -5.69 -12.06
N GLY A 69 -24.38 -5.48 -11.00
CA GLY A 69 -23.07 -6.06 -10.81
C GLY A 69 -21.91 -5.27 -11.43
N VAL A 70 -22.16 -4.06 -11.94
CA VAL A 70 -21.17 -3.12 -12.48
C VAL A 70 -20.60 -2.27 -11.35
N ILE A 71 -19.30 -1.97 -11.40
CA ILE A 71 -18.63 -1.20 -10.36
C ILE A 71 -18.47 0.25 -10.82
N HIS A 72 -18.89 1.20 -9.98
CA HIS A 72 -18.76 2.65 -10.21
C HIS A 72 -17.88 3.27 -9.13
N SER A 73 -16.57 3.08 -9.25
CA SER A 73 -15.65 3.37 -8.14
C SER A 73 -15.17 4.83 -8.17
N PRO A 74 -15.20 5.54 -7.02
CA PRO A 74 -14.63 6.88 -6.88
C PRO A 74 -13.10 6.90 -7.06
N CYS A 75 -12.44 5.75 -6.91
CA CYS A 75 -11.01 5.60 -7.11
C CYS A 75 -10.59 5.54 -8.59
N ILE A 76 -11.56 5.45 -9.50
CA ILE A 76 -11.33 5.32 -10.94
C ILE A 76 -11.74 6.62 -11.62
N ASN A 77 -10.96 7.05 -12.61
CA ASN A 77 -11.29 8.29 -13.30
C ASN A 77 -12.62 8.13 -14.07
N PRO A 78 -13.54 9.12 -14.04
CA PRO A 78 -14.84 9.05 -14.69
C PRO A 78 -14.85 8.68 -16.18
N ILE A 79 -13.75 8.93 -16.91
CA ILE A 79 -13.65 8.59 -18.34
C ILE A 79 -13.12 7.19 -18.61
N ILE A 80 -12.74 6.45 -17.57
CA ILE A 80 -12.15 5.12 -17.68
C ILE A 80 -13.25 4.06 -17.49
N HIS A 81 -13.29 3.15 -18.45
CA HIS A 81 -14.09 1.93 -18.44
C HIS A 81 -13.13 0.78 -18.72
N THR A 82 -13.03 -0.18 -17.81
CA THR A 82 -12.11 -1.30 -17.94
C THR A 82 -12.70 -2.57 -17.37
N LYS A 83 -12.25 -3.70 -17.90
CA LYS A 83 -12.43 -5.00 -17.25
C LYS A 83 -11.18 -5.33 -16.46
N TRP A 84 -11.37 -5.94 -15.30
CA TRP A 84 -10.26 -6.40 -14.46
C TRP A 84 -10.51 -7.83 -14.03
N GLU A 85 -9.53 -8.70 -14.25
CA GLU A 85 -9.60 -10.10 -13.87
C GLU A 85 -8.82 -10.32 -12.57
N TYR A 86 -9.45 -10.98 -11.60
CA TYR A 86 -8.80 -11.35 -10.35
C TYR A 86 -9.47 -12.58 -9.74
N ALA A 87 -8.64 -13.54 -9.31
CA ALA A 87 -9.08 -14.80 -8.71
C ALA A 87 -10.10 -15.61 -9.56
N GLY A 88 -10.03 -15.48 -10.90
CA GLY A 88 -10.92 -16.16 -11.84
C GLY A 88 -12.22 -15.43 -12.14
N ASP A 89 -12.50 -14.32 -11.48
CA ASP A 89 -13.65 -13.45 -11.76
C ASP A 89 -13.24 -12.27 -12.64
N VAL A 90 -14.17 -11.82 -13.49
CA VAL A 90 -14.02 -10.61 -14.31
C VAL A 90 -14.96 -9.53 -13.79
N TYR A 91 -14.39 -8.41 -13.39
CA TYR A 91 -15.10 -7.25 -12.87
C TYR A 91 -15.20 -6.16 -13.95
N ASP A 92 -16.41 -5.66 -14.18
CA ASP A 92 -16.66 -4.48 -15.03
C ASP A 92 -16.53 -3.22 -14.18
N VAL A 93 -15.47 -2.44 -14.40
CA VAL A 93 -15.08 -1.32 -13.53
C VAL A 93 -15.10 -0.01 -14.31
N ASN A 94 -15.93 0.89 -13.82
CA ASN A 94 -16.12 2.23 -14.33
C ASN A 94 -15.75 3.27 -13.27
N GLY A 95 -15.45 4.48 -13.74
CA GLY A 95 -15.44 5.66 -12.88
C GLY A 95 -16.84 5.97 -12.29
N PRO A 96 -16.91 6.92 -11.34
CA PRO A 96 -18.16 7.27 -10.68
C PRO A 96 -19.14 7.92 -11.66
N THR A 97 -20.44 7.72 -11.41
CA THR A 97 -21.53 8.34 -12.19
C THR A 97 -21.59 9.85 -11.98
N GLU A 98 -21.33 10.30 -10.75
CA GLU A 98 -21.18 11.73 -10.43
C GLU A 98 -19.74 12.18 -10.69
N VAL A 99 -19.57 12.97 -11.76
CA VAL A 99 -18.24 13.38 -12.24
C VAL A 99 -17.75 14.62 -11.48
N LYS A 100 -16.60 14.50 -10.81
CA LYS A 100 -15.84 15.65 -10.29
C LYS A 100 -14.89 16.19 -11.37
N TYR A 101 -14.73 17.51 -11.40
CA TYR A 101 -13.87 18.20 -12.36
C TYR A 101 -12.83 19.06 -11.66
N GLN A 102 -11.64 19.14 -12.27
CA GLN A 102 -10.61 20.11 -11.95
C GLN A 102 -10.46 21.10 -13.10
N GLU A 103 -10.44 22.40 -12.79
CA GLU A 103 -10.10 23.42 -13.78
C GLU A 103 -8.60 23.40 -14.04
N VAL A 104 -8.22 23.17 -15.30
CA VAL A 104 -6.84 23.22 -15.76
C VAL A 104 -6.68 24.52 -16.55
N ARG A 105 -5.76 25.39 -16.08
CA ARG A 105 -5.45 26.63 -16.78
C ARG A 105 -4.77 26.32 -18.10
N GLY A 106 -5.35 26.79 -19.19
CA GLY A 106 -4.71 26.75 -20.50
C GLY A 106 -3.42 27.57 -20.49
N GLN A 107 -2.33 27.00 -21.00
CA GLN A 107 -1.12 27.78 -21.28
C GLN A 107 -1.22 28.45 -22.65
N ALA A 108 -0.57 29.61 -22.80
CA ALA A 108 -0.40 30.31 -24.08
C ALA A 108 -1.71 30.59 -24.85
N GLY A 109 -2.71 31.18 -24.19
CA GLY A 109 -3.95 31.63 -24.84
C GLY A 109 -5.00 30.55 -25.09
N ARG A 110 -4.78 29.32 -24.59
CA ARG A 110 -5.81 28.26 -24.57
C ARG A 110 -6.86 28.54 -23.48
N LEU A 111 -8.10 28.18 -23.76
CA LEU A 111 -9.21 28.25 -22.80
C LEU A 111 -8.95 27.31 -21.61
N ASN A 112 -9.51 27.64 -20.45
CA ASN A 112 -9.52 26.74 -19.31
C ASN A 112 -10.33 25.49 -19.68
N GLU A 113 -9.79 24.31 -19.38
CA GLU A 113 -10.45 23.04 -19.61
C GLU A 113 -10.91 22.44 -18.28
N LYS A 114 -12.11 21.87 -18.27
CA LYS A 114 -12.60 21.07 -17.14
C LYS A 114 -12.19 19.63 -17.36
N ARG A 115 -11.27 19.14 -16.54
CA ARG A 115 -10.79 17.77 -16.60
C ARG A 115 -11.51 16.90 -15.57
N PRO A 116 -12.13 15.78 -15.95
CA PRO A 116 -12.65 14.80 -15.00
C PRO A 116 -11.54 14.23 -14.11
N ILE A 117 -11.80 14.14 -12.81
CA ILE A 117 -10.87 13.59 -11.82
C ILE A 117 -11.55 12.47 -11.02
N ALA A 118 -10.75 11.52 -10.55
CA ALA A 118 -11.21 10.54 -9.57
C ALA A 118 -11.44 11.25 -8.22
N ASP A 119 -12.42 10.78 -7.45
CA ASP A 119 -12.76 11.33 -6.15
C ASP A 119 -11.83 10.75 -5.07
N HIS A 120 -10.66 11.36 -4.91
CA HIS A 120 -9.64 10.93 -3.94
C HIS A 120 -10.16 10.86 -2.51
N GLU A 121 -11.00 11.82 -2.09
CA GLU A 121 -11.53 11.86 -0.73
C GLU A 121 -12.46 10.67 -0.46
N GLN A 122 -13.38 10.39 -1.38
CA GLN A 122 -14.28 9.25 -1.25
C GLN A 122 -13.52 7.92 -1.38
N CYS A 123 -12.52 7.86 -2.28
CA CYS A 123 -11.65 6.70 -2.43
C CYS A 123 -10.88 6.42 -1.13
N LEU A 124 -10.28 7.45 -0.52
CA LEU A 124 -9.57 7.35 0.75
C LEU A 124 -10.48 6.86 1.86
N ARG A 125 -11.71 7.37 1.93
CA ARG A 125 -12.70 6.93 2.92
C ARG A 125 -12.99 5.43 2.81
N THR A 126 -13.22 4.93 1.59
CA THR A 126 -13.42 3.49 1.36
C THR A 126 -12.17 2.68 1.70
N CYS A 127 -10.97 3.17 1.35
CA CYS A 127 -9.72 2.52 1.74
C CYS A 127 -9.60 2.39 3.25
N ILE A 128 -9.88 3.47 4.00
CA ILE A 128 -9.85 3.46 5.47
C ILE A 128 -10.87 2.45 6.01
N GLU A 129 -12.08 2.41 5.47
CA GLU A 129 -13.12 1.46 5.88
C GLU A 129 -12.67 -0.01 5.70
N VAL A 130 -12.04 -0.32 4.57
CA VAL A 130 -11.46 -1.65 4.30
C VAL A 130 -10.31 -2.00 5.24
N ILE A 131 -9.60 -1.02 5.80
CA ILE A 131 -8.45 -1.25 6.69
C ILE A 131 -8.87 -1.29 8.17
N LYS A 132 -9.92 -0.54 8.49
CA LYS A 132 -10.35 -0.25 9.85
C LYS A 132 -10.58 -1.54 10.63
N ASP A 133 -10.13 -1.54 11.88
CA ASP A 133 -10.34 -2.63 12.85
C ASP A 133 -9.68 -3.98 12.46
N GLN A 134 -8.90 -4.03 11.37
CA GLN A 134 -8.18 -5.24 10.92
C GLN A 134 -6.67 -5.19 11.21
N VAL A 135 -6.10 -4.01 11.42
CA VAL A 135 -4.65 -3.81 11.54
C VAL A 135 -4.27 -3.40 12.96
N HIS A 136 -3.36 -4.15 13.58
CA HIS A 136 -2.76 -3.78 14.86
C HIS A 136 -1.64 -2.76 14.62
N SER A 137 -1.72 -1.62 15.30
CA SER A 137 -0.78 -0.50 15.17
C SER A 137 -0.10 -0.18 16.51
N PRO A 138 0.99 -0.88 16.88
CA PRO A 138 1.75 -0.56 18.08
C PRO A 138 2.26 0.89 18.07
N PRO A 139 2.18 1.64 19.18
CA PRO A 139 2.69 3.02 19.25
C PRO A 139 4.18 3.14 18.87
N GLU A 140 4.99 2.14 19.24
CA GLU A 140 6.41 2.04 18.92
C GLU A 140 6.67 2.22 17.41
N LEU A 141 5.79 1.72 16.54
CA LEU A 141 5.96 1.79 15.08
C LEU A 141 6.20 3.22 14.57
N LYS A 142 5.65 4.23 15.25
CA LYS A 142 5.74 5.65 14.88
C LYS A 142 7.14 6.24 15.06
N THR A 143 8.03 5.60 15.81
CA THR A 143 9.39 6.09 16.09
C THR A 143 10.46 5.23 15.41
N ARG A 144 10.07 4.20 14.66
CA ARG A 144 10.98 3.21 14.08
C ARG A 144 11.32 3.55 12.63
N ASP A 145 12.56 3.24 12.25
CA ASP A 145 12.94 3.17 10.85
C ASP A 145 12.16 2.07 10.12
N VAL A 146 11.59 2.41 8.96
CA VAL A 146 10.81 1.48 8.12
C VAL A 146 11.57 1.18 6.83
N ILE A 147 11.67 -0.10 6.50
CA ILE A 147 12.00 -0.60 5.15
C ILE A 147 10.74 -1.24 4.59
N ALA A 148 10.38 -0.89 3.36
CA ALA A 148 9.27 -1.49 2.65
C ALA A 148 9.68 -1.95 1.24
N PHE A 149 9.07 -3.02 0.76
CA PHE A 149 9.40 -3.65 -0.53
C PHE A 149 8.14 -4.25 -1.20
N SER A 150 8.34 -4.98 -2.30
CA SER A 150 7.26 -5.51 -3.15
C SER A 150 6.37 -4.38 -3.70
N TYR A 151 5.03 -4.47 -3.62
CA TYR A 151 4.16 -3.46 -4.22
C TYR A 151 4.33 -2.04 -3.65
N PHE A 152 4.86 -1.88 -2.43
CA PHE A 152 5.26 -0.55 -1.95
C PHE A 152 6.34 0.07 -2.86
N PHE A 153 7.34 -0.72 -3.26
CA PHE A 153 8.40 -0.32 -4.17
C PHE A 153 7.88 -0.11 -5.59
N ASP A 154 7.09 -1.05 -6.11
CA ASP A 154 6.61 -1.00 -7.49
C ASP A 154 5.73 0.24 -7.74
N ARG A 155 4.76 0.51 -6.85
CA ARG A 155 3.87 1.68 -6.98
C ARG A 155 4.61 3.01 -6.81
N ALA A 156 5.62 3.07 -5.96
CA ALA A 156 6.46 4.26 -5.82
C ALA A 156 7.28 4.53 -7.09
N THR A 157 7.86 3.48 -7.67
CA THR A 157 8.65 3.54 -8.90
C THR A 157 7.82 4.00 -10.09
N GLU A 158 6.62 3.44 -10.26
CA GLU A 158 5.70 3.80 -11.35
C GLU A 158 5.23 5.26 -11.32
N ARG A 159 5.41 5.94 -10.18
CA ARG A 159 5.11 7.36 -10.00
C ARG A 159 6.36 8.24 -9.94
N GLY A 160 7.54 7.67 -10.14
CA GLY A 160 8.81 8.39 -10.11
C GLY A 160 9.16 8.95 -8.72
N LEU A 161 8.67 8.33 -7.64
CA LEU A 161 9.02 8.75 -6.27
C LEU A 161 10.40 8.27 -5.85
N ILE A 162 10.90 7.20 -6.47
CA ILE A 162 12.18 6.57 -6.19
C ILE A 162 12.84 6.10 -7.50
N ASP A 163 14.13 5.80 -7.45
CA ASP A 163 14.84 5.22 -8.58
C ASP A 163 14.41 3.76 -8.82
N PRO A 164 14.11 3.34 -10.06
CA PRO A 164 13.67 1.97 -10.37
C PRO A 164 14.72 0.88 -10.11
N TYR A 165 16.00 1.23 -10.03
CA TYR A 165 17.11 0.30 -9.83
C TYR A 165 17.63 0.36 -8.40
N ASP A 166 17.90 1.55 -7.89
CA ASP A 166 18.54 1.78 -6.59
C ASP A 166 17.53 1.96 -5.45
N GLY A 167 16.28 2.27 -5.77
CA GLY A 167 15.25 2.61 -4.79
C GLY A 167 15.41 4.02 -4.25
N GLY A 168 15.00 4.22 -3.00
CA GLY A 168 15.06 5.55 -2.40
C GLY A 168 14.43 5.64 -1.02
N ILE A 169 14.51 6.83 -0.44
CA ILE A 169 13.88 7.16 0.84
C ILE A 169 12.85 8.24 0.57
N LEU A 170 11.62 8.01 1.00
CA LEU A 170 10.55 9.01 0.96
C LEU A 170 9.82 9.06 2.29
N THR A 171 9.02 10.09 2.45
CA THR A 171 8.12 10.28 3.58
C THR A 171 6.74 9.71 3.27
N VAL A 172 5.98 9.35 4.32
CA VAL A 172 4.55 9.01 4.17
C VAL A 172 3.78 10.17 3.51
N GLN A 173 4.19 11.41 3.77
CA GLN A 173 3.60 12.59 3.14
C GLN A 173 3.78 12.62 1.61
N GLU A 174 4.90 12.14 1.09
CA GLU A 174 5.14 12.05 -0.36
C GLU A 174 4.23 10.98 -1.01
N PHE A 175 4.00 9.84 -0.36
CA PHE A 175 2.99 8.87 -0.80
C PHE A 175 1.58 9.49 -0.85
N LEU A 176 1.18 10.21 0.21
CA LEU A 176 -0.11 10.90 0.27
C LEU A 176 -0.26 11.89 -0.89
N GLN A 177 0.76 12.73 -1.14
CA GLN A 177 0.75 13.68 -2.25
C GLN A 177 0.66 12.98 -3.61
N ALA A 178 1.44 11.91 -3.81
CA ALA A 178 1.42 11.12 -5.03
C ALA A 178 0.04 10.48 -5.28
N SER A 179 -0.64 10.01 -4.23
CA SER A 179 -1.99 9.46 -4.34
C SER A 179 -2.98 10.51 -4.85
N THR A 180 -2.99 11.71 -4.26
CA THR A 180 -3.87 12.81 -4.68
C THR A 180 -3.54 13.27 -6.11
N GLN A 181 -2.26 13.42 -6.45
CA GLN A 181 -1.85 13.82 -7.80
C GLN A 181 -2.25 12.80 -8.85
N THR A 182 -2.12 11.52 -8.54
CA THR A 182 -2.48 10.42 -9.46
C THR A 182 -3.97 10.38 -9.74
N CYS A 183 -4.82 10.64 -8.74
CA CYS A 183 -6.27 10.71 -8.94
C CYS A 183 -6.73 11.86 -9.83
N ASN A 184 -5.92 12.91 -9.99
CA ASN A 184 -6.25 14.05 -10.83
C ASN A 184 -5.98 13.83 -12.33
N ILE A 185 -5.25 12.76 -12.69
CA ILE A 185 -4.81 12.53 -14.08
C ILE A 185 -5.40 11.21 -14.58
N PRO A 186 -6.26 11.23 -15.61
CA PRO A 186 -6.75 9.99 -16.22
C PRO A 186 -5.59 9.23 -16.87
N ASN A 187 -5.55 7.91 -16.65
CA ASN A 187 -4.58 7.01 -17.27
C ASN A 187 -5.24 5.66 -17.55
N ALA A 188 -5.58 5.39 -18.82
CA ALA A 188 -6.23 4.15 -19.23
C ALA A 188 -5.29 2.93 -19.19
N GLU A 189 -3.98 3.12 -19.31
CA GLU A 189 -2.97 2.04 -19.22
C GLU A 189 -2.77 1.57 -17.76
N GLN A 190 -3.01 2.47 -16.80
CA GLN A 190 -2.93 2.16 -15.37
C GLN A 190 -4.19 2.65 -14.65
N PRO A 191 -5.35 2.04 -14.93
CA PRO A 191 -6.65 2.54 -14.49
C PRO A 191 -6.81 2.52 -12.96
N PHE A 192 -6.07 1.64 -12.27
CA PHE A 192 -6.11 1.45 -10.83
C PHE A 192 -5.05 2.24 -10.05
N ALA A 193 -4.21 3.06 -10.71
CA ALA A 193 -3.10 3.72 -10.02
C ALA A 193 -3.54 4.67 -8.90
N CYS A 194 -4.66 5.39 -9.09
CA CYS A 194 -5.26 6.22 -8.04
C CYS A 194 -5.69 5.37 -6.84
N LEU A 195 -6.41 4.26 -7.08
CA LEU A 195 -6.82 3.31 -6.06
C LEU A 195 -5.61 2.78 -5.27
N ASP A 196 -4.64 2.21 -5.98
CA ASP A 196 -3.50 1.52 -5.36
C ASP A 196 -2.68 2.46 -4.46
N LEU A 197 -2.38 3.68 -4.92
CA LEU A 197 -1.63 4.65 -4.12
C LEU A 197 -2.45 5.21 -2.97
N THR A 198 -3.77 5.37 -3.17
CA THR A 198 -4.67 5.79 -2.09
C THR A 198 -4.75 4.72 -1.01
N PHE A 199 -4.84 3.44 -1.40
CA PHE A 199 -4.79 2.31 -0.47
C PHE A 199 -3.45 2.25 0.27
N ILE A 200 -2.30 2.31 -0.43
CA ILE A 200 -0.98 2.34 0.21
C ILE A 200 -0.88 3.49 1.21
N SER A 201 -1.30 4.69 0.82
CA SER A 201 -1.25 5.86 1.69
C SER A 201 -2.14 5.68 2.91
N ALA A 202 -3.36 5.18 2.72
CA ALA A 202 -4.30 4.86 3.81
C ALA A 202 -3.76 3.76 4.74
N PHE A 203 -3.08 2.76 4.19
CA PHE A 203 -2.52 1.65 4.95
C PHE A 203 -1.38 2.10 5.84
N LEU A 204 -0.48 2.94 5.31
CA LEU A 204 0.62 3.50 6.08
C LEU A 204 0.12 4.41 7.22
N THR A 205 -0.90 5.23 6.97
CA THR A 205 -1.39 6.21 7.97
C THR A 205 -2.45 5.67 8.92
N HIS A 206 -3.47 5.00 8.41
CA HIS A 206 -4.62 4.52 9.18
C HIS A 206 -4.50 3.05 9.58
N GLY A 207 -3.75 2.25 8.83
CA GLY A 207 -3.41 0.87 9.21
C GLY A 207 -2.27 0.84 10.22
N TYR A 208 -1.09 1.33 9.83
CA TYR A 208 0.12 1.33 10.65
C TYR A 208 0.31 2.55 11.54
N GLY A 209 -0.57 3.54 11.47
CA GLY A 209 -0.50 4.71 12.34
C GLY A 209 0.69 5.62 12.08
N LEU A 210 1.39 5.49 10.95
CA LEU A 210 2.55 6.31 10.63
C LEU A 210 2.13 7.76 10.35
N LYS A 211 2.94 8.72 10.79
CA LYS A 211 2.74 10.14 10.54
C LYS A 211 3.34 10.52 9.19
N GLY A 212 2.87 11.63 8.61
CA GLY A 212 3.41 12.16 7.36
C GLY A 212 4.94 12.36 7.36
N THR A 213 5.54 12.65 8.52
CA THR A 213 6.98 12.85 8.69
C THR A 213 7.79 11.55 8.79
N ASN A 214 7.15 10.39 8.96
CA ASN A 214 7.86 9.12 9.00
C ASN A 214 8.47 8.82 7.63
N THR A 215 9.72 8.37 7.64
CA THR A 215 10.45 7.97 6.44
C THR A 215 10.30 6.47 6.19
N ILE A 216 10.19 6.12 4.91
CA ILE A 216 10.09 4.77 4.40
C ILE A 216 11.23 4.59 3.40
N LYS A 217 12.07 3.61 3.67
CA LYS A 217 13.16 3.22 2.77
C LYS A 217 12.62 2.13 1.84
N LEU A 218 12.57 2.41 0.55
CA LEU A 218 12.09 1.49 -0.48
C LEU A 218 13.27 0.95 -1.27
N TYR A 219 13.46 -0.36 -1.23
CA TYR A 219 14.55 -1.03 -1.92
C TYR A 219 14.06 -2.32 -2.56
N LYS A 220 14.59 -2.63 -3.74
CA LYS A 220 14.43 -3.94 -4.37
C LYS A 220 15.60 -4.86 -4.06
N ARG A 221 16.79 -4.28 -3.89
CA ARG A 221 18.02 -4.98 -3.56
C ARG A 221 18.82 -4.22 -2.50
N ILE A 222 19.58 -4.95 -1.70
CA ILE A 222 20.62 -4.41 -0.82
C ILE A 222 21.92 -5.14 -1.17
N ASP A 223 22.96 -4.40 -1.52
CA ASP A 223 24.28 -4.93 -1.90
C ASP A 223 24.21 -6.04 -2.96
N GLY A 224 23.30 -5.89 -3.93
CA GLY A 224 23.09 -6.84 -5.03
C GLY A 224 22.16 -8.02 -4.70
N TYR A 225 21.74 -8.18 -3.45
CA TYR A 225 20.82 -9.24 -3.02
C TYR A 225 19.37 -8.76 -3.02
N GLU A 226 18.47 -9.57 -3.57
CA GLU A 226 17.03 -9.28 -3.59
C GLU A 226 16.44 -9.24 -2.18
N LEU A 227 15.64 -8.21 -1.91
CA LEU A 227 14.85 -8.11 -0.69
C LEU A 227 13.64 -9.02 -0.80
N SER A 228 13.78 -10.22 -0.24
CA SER A 228 12.71 -11.18 -0.08
C SER A 228 12.96 -12.07 1.14
N TRP A 229 11.96 -12.86 1.50
CA TRP A 229 12.06 -13.85 2.57
C TRP A 229 13.08 -14.97 2.28
N GLY A 230 13.46 -15.18 1.01
CA GLY A 230 14.29 -16.31 0.58
C GLY A 230 15.66 -16.35 1.24
N LEU A 231 16.34 -15.20 1.37
CA LEU A 231 17.63 -15.13 2.05
C LEU A 231 17.51 -15.47 3.54
N GLY A 232 16.46 -14.99 4.19
CA GLY A 232 16.16 -15.30 5.60
C GLY A 232 15.91 -16.79 5.82
N LEU A 233 15.15 -17.44 4.93
CA LEU A 233 14.93 -18.88 4.98
C LEU A 233 16.24 -19.66 4.83
N ALA A 234 17.09 -19.28 3.88
CA ALA A 234 18.38 -19.93 3.67
C ALA A 234 19.25 -19.88 4.93
N PHE A 235 19.34 -18.73 5.60
CA PHE A 235 20.05 -18.60 6.87
C PHE A 235 19.45 -19.46 7.98
N HIS A 236 18.12 -19.50 8.08
CA HIS A 236 17.44 -20.34 9.06
C HIS A 236 17.78 -21.83 8.86
N ILE A 237 17.68 -22.33 7.62
CA ILE A 237 17.98 -23.72 7.28
C ILE A 237 19.46 -24.05 7.57
N ILE A 238 20.39 -23.16 7.20
CA ILE A 238 21.81 -23.36 7.45
C ILE A 238 22.11 -23.45 8.95
N ASN A 239 21.46 -22.63 9.77
CA ASN A 239 21.74 -22.55 11.19
C ASN A 239 21.03 -23.64 12.02
N ASN A 240 19.85 -24.09 11.58
CA ASN A 240 18.96 -24.93 12.39
C ASN A 240 18.65 -26.31 11.75
N GLY A 241 19.08 -26.56 10.51
CA GLY A 241 18.63 -27.71 9.74
C GLY A 241 17.28 -27.45 9.05
N ILE A 242 16.81 -28.44 8.28
CA ILE A 242 15.46 -28.44 7.67
C ILE A 242 14.45 -28.90 8.70
#